data_AF-A0A1D7QKP4-F1
#
_entry.id   AF-A0A1D7QKP4-F1
#
_cell.length_a   1.000
_cell.length_b   1.000
_cell.length_c   1.000
_cell.angle_alpha   90.00
_cell.angle_beta   90.00
_cell.angle_gamma   90.00
#
_symmetry.space_group_name_H-M   'P 1'
#
loop_
_entity.id
_entity.type
_entity.pdbx_description
1 polymer ?
#
loop_
_entity_poly.entity_id
_entity_poly.type
_entity_poly.pdbx_seq_one_letter_code
_entity_poly.pdbx_strand_id
1 'polypeptide(L)'
;MKKTTKINLGSKSILNTGLYGLLFSFGLACSPSPPPKAVDEAKTTEKVKPLNDHLIAYIDSASRRMNDSGFDSLQFVALTDSFMHYFPISVYKPGQKMNDSTVLVMMHKSNGPLEDDVLTVTLPRTVGTRLDFKTITDHFGPLDPEPALFRQHKNPPPVSLSLKKHFNPPVNGLSLNISAAHFPEAANNQIVSVQVLKSKTK
;
A
#
# COMPACT_ATOMS: atom_id res chain seq x y z
N MET A 1 19.55 -57.89 -16.74
CA MET A 1 18.40 -57.90 -17.68
C MET A 1 17.10 -58.05 -16.87
N LYS A 2 16.09 -57.19 -17.18
CA LYS A 2 14.61 -57.30 -16.96
C LYS A 2 14.11 -57.50 -15.51
N LYS A 3 13.51 -56.48 -14.85
CA LYS A 3 12.04 -56.13 -14.79
C LYS A 3 11.16 -57.36 -14.45
N THR A 4 10.24 -57.36 -13.46
CA THR A 4 9.14 -56.39 -13.25
C THR A 4 8.41 -56.61 -11.91
N THR A 5 7.85 -55.50 -11.40
CA THR A 5 6.87 -55.21 -10.33
C THR A 5 5.57 -56.03 -10.32
N LYS A 6 4.83 -56.00 -9.17
CA LYS A 6 3.35 -55.80 -8.97
C LYS A 6 2.74 -56.77 -7.89
N ILE A 7 1.77 -56.49 -6.99
CA ILE A 7 0.94 -55.34 -6.53
C ILE A 7 0.47 -55.67 -5.09
N ASN A 8 0.11 -54.62 -4.34
CA ASN A 8 -0.66 -54.55 -3.10
C ASN A 8 -2.10 -55.13 -3.23
N LEU A 9 -2.70 -55.65 -2.14
CA LEU A 9 -4.14 -55.58 -1.85
C LEU A 9 -4.48 -56.15 -0.44
N GLY A 10 -5.31 -55.42 0.32
CA GLY A 10 -6.41 -56.06 1.05
C GLY A 10 -6.43 -55.99 2.58
N SER A 11 -7.15 -54.99 3.10
CA SER A 11 -7.70 -54.91 4.46
C SER A 11 -8.70 -56.04 4.79
N LYS A 12 -8.80 -56.40 6.08
CA LYS A 12 -10.00 -56.83 6.87
C LYS A 12 -9.50 -57.31 8.25
N SER A 13 -9.73 -56.58 9.34
CA SER A 13 -10.93 -56.58 10.21
C SER A 13 -11.11 -57.87 11.02
N ILE A 14 -11.53 -57.68 12.28
CA ILE A 14 -12.36 -58.54 13.16
C ILE A 14 -11.69 -59.06 14.46
N LEU A 15 -12.20 -58.51 15.58
CA LEU A 15 -12.49 -59.07 16.92
C LEU A 15 -11.36 -59.82 17.67
N ASN A 16 -11.18 -59.70 18.99
CA ASN A 16 -12.18 -60.03 20.00
C ASN A 16 -11.73 -59.65 21.43
N THR A 17 -12.65 -59.01 22.17
CA THR A 17 -13.06 -59.19 23.58
C THR A 17 -12.06 -59.42 24.74
N GLY A 18 -12.30 -58.64 25.82
CA GLY A 18 -12.01 -59.00 27.21
C GLY A 18 -12.27 -57.81 28.16
N LEU A 19 -13.52 -57.47 28.50
CA LEU A 19 -14.34 -57.96 29.63
C LEU A 19 -14.19 -57.13 30.93
N TYR A 20 -15.21 -56.29 31.18
CA TYR A 20 -15.84 -55.87 32.45
C TYR A 20 -15.03 -55.24 33.60
N GLY A 21 -15.52 -54.08 34.06
CA GLY A 21 -15.19 -53.53 35.38
C GLY A 21 -15.86 -52.19 35.72
N LEU A 22 -17.07 -52.27 36.27
CA LEU A 22 -17.70 -51.37 37.26
C LEU A 22 -18.07 -49.91 36.92
N LEU A 23 -19.40 -49.70 36.94
CA LEU A 23 -20.13 -48.45 37.08
C LEU A 23 -19.87 -47.80 38.45
N PHE A 24 -19.58 -46.50 38.46
CA PHE A 24 -20.00 -45.58 39.52
C PHE A 24 -20.48 -44.27 38.91
N SER A 25 -21.78 -44.05 39.00
CA SER A 25 -22.47 -42.82 38.66
C SER A 25 -22.22 -41.78 39.76
N PHE A 26 -21.61 -40.64 39.40
CA PHE A 26 -21.81 -39.38 40.11
C PHE A 26 -22.36 -38.36 39.13
N GLY A 27 -23.68 -38.15 39.20
CA GLY A 27 -24.34 -37.04 38.56
C GLY A 27 -23.93 -35.74 39.24
N LEU A 28 -23.14 -34.94 38.54
CA LEU A 28 -23.12 -33.50 38.73
C LEU A 28 -23.85 -32.91 37.54
N ALA A 29 -25.03 -32.36 37.82
CA ALA A 29 -25.84 -31.62 36.88
C ALA A 29 -25.01 -30.49 36.26
N CYS A 30 -24.64 -30.65 34.99
CA CYS A 30 -24.02 -29.59 34.21
C CYS A 30 -25.15 -28.66 33.76
N SER A 31 -25.40 -27.61 34.54
CA SER A 31 -26.24 -26.49 34.09
C SER A 31 -25.57 -25.86 32.86
N PRO A 32 -26.27 -25.66 31.73
CA PRO A 32 -25.68 -25.01 30.58
C PRO A 32 -25.31 -23.57 30.94
N SER A 33 -24.02 -23.27 30.93
CA SER A 33 -23.50 -21.92 31.01
C SER A 33 -24.12 -21.08 29.90
N PRO A 34 -24.61 -19.86 30.16
CA PRO A 34 -25.06 -18.99 29.09
C PRO A 34 -23.89 -18.71 28.15
N PRO A 35 -24.14 -18.58 26.83
CA PRO A 35 -23.09 -18.32 25.86
C PRO A 35 -22.31 -17.07 26.28
N PRO A 36 -20.99 -17.03 26.04
CA PRO A 36 -20.20 -15.84 26.33
C PRO A 36 -20.86 -14.65 25.65
N LYS A 37 -21.13 -13.59 26.43
CA LYS A 37 -21.62 -12.32 25.90
C LYS A 37 -20.75 -11.97 24.71
N ALA A 38 -21.40 -11.73 23.56
CA ALA A 38 -20.74 -11.17 22.40
C ALA A 38 -19.86 -10.03 22.90
N VAL A 39 -18.55 -10.19 22.72
CA VAL A 39 -17.64 -9.06 22.82
C VAL A 39 -18.23 -8.06 21.84
N ASP A 40 -18.74 -6.94 22.37
CA ASP A 40 -19.07 -5.79 21.55
C ASP A 40 -17.87 -5.61 20.64
N GLU A 41 -18.05 -5.93 19.35
CA GLU A 41 -17.14 -5.46 18.33
C GLU A 41 -17.09 -3.96 18.58
N ALA A 42 -15.97 -3.50 19.13
CA ALA A 42 -15.62 -2.11 19.05
C ALA A 42 -15.66 -1.83 17.55
N LYS A 43 -16.80 -1.32 17.07
CA LYS A 43 -16.88 -0.58 15.83
C LYS A 43 -15.89 0.54 16.06
N THR A 44 -14.65 0.29 15.69
CA THR A 44 -13.69 1.32 15.42
C THR A 44 -14.40 2.14 14.37
N THR A 45 -15.02 3.24 14.79
CA THR A 45 -15.44 4.32 13.92
C THR A 45 -14.15 4.87 13.34
N GLU A 46 -13.61 4.14 12.37
CA GLU A 46 -12.51 4.60 11.55
C GLU A 46 -13.07 5.81 10.84
N LYS A 47 -12.74 6.99 11.37
CA LYS A 47 -13.09 8.26 10.74
C LYS A 47 -12.56 8.15 9.32
N VAL A 48 -13.46 8.23 8.34
CA VAL A 48 -13.10 8.24 6.92
C VAL A 48 -12.03 9.30 6.76
N LYS A 49 -10.79 8.87 6.49
CA LYS A 49 -9.69 9.81 6.35
C LYS A 49 -9.92 10.62 5.08
N PRO A 50 -9.61 11.93 5.08
CA PRO A 50 -9.67 12.73 3.86
C PRO A 50 -8.74 12.15 2.79
N LEU A 51 -9.08 12.39 1.52
CA LEU A 51 -8.36 11.86 0.36
C LEU A 51 -6.85 12.16 0.40
N ASN A 52 -6.49 13.36 0.89
CA ASN A 52 -5.11 13.77 1.15
C ASN A 52 -4.38 12.80 2.07
N ASP A 53 -4.97 12.41 3.20
CA ASP A 53 -4.35 11.52 4.18
C ASP A 53 -4.07 10.14 3.61
N HIS A 54 -4.96 9.63 2.75
CA HIS A 54 -4.75 8.34 2.08
C HIS A 54 -3.57 8.40 1.11
N LEU A 55 -3.49 9.45 0.31
CA LEU A 55 -2.35 9.66 -0.60
C LEU A 55 -1.04 9.86 0.18
N ILE A 56 -1.07 10.70 1.21
CA ILE A 56 0.08 10.97 2.09
C ILE A 56 0.58 9.66 2.73
N ALA A 57 -0.32 8.87 3.31
CA ALA A 57 0.03 7.60 3.95
C ALA A 57 0.62 6.59 2.96
N TYR A 58 0.11 6.57 1.72
CA TYR A 58 0.68 5.74 0.66
C TYR A 58 2.09 6.21 0.29
N ILE A 59 2.30 7.51 0.06
CA ILE A 59 3.61 8.08 -0.27
C ILE A 59 4.61 7.85 0.86
N ASP A 60 4.21 8.03 2.12
CA ASP A 60 5.05 7.74 3.29
C ASP A 60 5.52 6.28 3.30
N SER A 61 4.57 5.37 3.12
CA SER A 61 4.85 3.92 3.13
C SER A 61 5.75 3.53 1.96
N ALA A 62 5.46 4.05 0.77
CA ALA A 62 6.26 3.84 -0.43
C ALA A 62 7.67 4.38 -0.27
N SER A 63 7.82 5.61 0.22
CA SER A 63 9.12 6.27 0.38
C SER A 63 10.01 5.56 1.40
N ARG A 64 9.44 5.09 2.52
CA ARG A 64 10.16 4.26 3.50
C ARG A 64 10.67 2.98 2.85
N ARG A 65 9.80 2.25 2.16
CA ARG A 65 10.19 0.99 1.51
C ARG A 65 11.18 1.21 0.39
N MET A 66 11.04 2.26 -0.42
CA MET A 66 12.02 2.59 -1.46
C MET A 66 13.42 2.79 -0.88
N ASN A 67 13.54 3.34 0.33
CA ASN A 67 14.83 3.44 1.00
C ASN A 67 15.45 2.07 1.28
N ASP A 68 14.64 1.06 1.60
CA ASP A 68 15.06 -0.29 1.92
C ASP A 68 15.62 -1.02 0.69
N SER A 69 16.74 -1.72 0.84
CA SER A 69 17.40 -2.45 -0.25
C SER A 69 16.56 -3.60 -0.81
N GLY A 70 15.61 -4.13 -0.03
CA GLY A 70 14.77 -5.27 -0.38
C GLY A 70 13.48 -4.95 -1.15
N PHE A 71 13.17 -3.68 -1.42
CA PHE A 71 11.86 -3.31 -1.98
C PHE A 71 11.69 -3.67 -3.45
N ASP A 72 11.20 -4.86 -3.76
CA ASP A 72 11.03 -5.37 -5.12
C ASP A 72 9.60 -5.20 -5.67
N SER A 73 9.36 -5.73 -6.87
CA SER A 73 8.06 -5.67 -7.53
C SER A 73 6.95 -6.37 -6.74
N LEU A 74 7.24 -7.49 -6.07
CA LEU A 74 6.26 -8.20 -5.26
C LEU A 74 5.87 -7.38 -4.03
N GLN A 75 6.85 -6.79 -3.35
CA GLN A 75 6.60 -5.91 -2.21
C GLN A 75 5.88 -4.62 -2.60
N PHE A 76 6.14 -4.08 -3.79
CA PHE A 76 5.42 -2.94 -4.36
C PHE A 76 3.95 -3.26 -4.65
N VAL A 77 3.67 -4.42 -5.26
CA VAL A 77 2.30 -4.89 -5.48
C VAL A 77 1.59 -5.08 -4.14
N ALA A 78 2.20 -5.78 -3.19
CA ALA A 78 1.62 -6.01 -1.87
C ALA A 78 1.36 -4.70 -1.10
N LEU A 79 2.27 -3.73 -1.19
CA LEU A 79 2.06 -2.39 -0.64
C LEU A 79 0.84 -1.72 -1.28
N THR A 80 0.76 -1.73 -2.62
CA THR A 80 -0.34 -1.09 -3.33
C THR A 80 -1.68 -1.76 -3.00
N ASP A 81 -1.70 -3.09 -2.97
CA ASP A 81 -2.87 -3.87 -2.65
C ASP A 81 -3.38 -3.59 -1.23
N SER A 82 -2.49 -3.34 -0.25
CA SER A 82 -2.92 -3.01 1.11
C SER A 82 -3.68 -1.68 1.23
N PHE A 83 -3.58 -0.80 0.23
CA PHE A 83 -4.26 0.50 0.20
C PHE A 83 -5.57 0.48 -0.62
N MET A 84 -5.84 -0.57 -1.40
CA MET A 84 -6.97 -0.61 -2.34
C MET A 84 -8.35 -0.46 -1.67
N HIS A 85 -8.46 -0.82 -0.39
CA HIS A 85 -9.69 -0.70 0.37
C HIS A 85 -10.02 0.73 0.79
N TYR A 86 -9.01 1.61 0.84
CA TYR A 86 -9.13 2.97 1.39
C TYR A 86 -8.96 4.05 0.33
N PHE A 87 -8.21 3.72 -0.73
CA PHE A 87 -7.85 4.64 -1.80
C PHE A 87 -8.02 3.89 -3.12
N PRO A 88 -8.61 4.50 -4.17
CA PRO A 88 -8.91 3.80 -5.43
C PRO A 88 -7.64 3.60 -6.25
N ILE A 89 -6.67 2.87 -5.71
CA ILE A 89 -5.31 2.72 -6.23
C ILE A 89 -5.12 1.34 -6.84
N SER A 90 -4.36 1.27 -7.94
CA SER A 90 -4.01 0.03 -8.61
C SER A 90 -2.64 0.14 -9.24
N VAL A 91 -1.91 -0.98 -9.28
CA VAL A 91 -0.72 -1.10 -10.11
C VAL A 91 -1.11 -0.99 -11.58
N TYR A 92 -0.38 -0.18 -12.34
CA TYR A 92 -0.57 -0.02 -13.77
C TYR A 92 -0.29 -1.34 -14.50
N LYS A 93 -1.22 -1.77 -15.36
CA LYS A 93 -1.05 -2.90 -16.28
C LYS A 93 -1.39 -2.47 -17.71
N PRO A 94 -0.51 -2.71 -18.69
CA PRO A 94 -0.82 -2.42 -20.09
C PRO A 94 -2.12 -3.09 -20.52
N GLY A 95 -3.00 -2.35 -21.19
CA GLY A 95 -4.28 -2.86 -21.70
C GLY A 95 -5.40 -3.02 -20.68
N GLN A 96 -5.19 -2.66 -19.41
CA GLN A 96 -6.25 -2.67 -18.40
C GLN A 96 -7.27 -1.55 -18.68
N LYS A 97 -8.56 -1.88 -18.66
CA LYS A 97 -9.64 -0.87 -18.65
C LYS A 97 -9.63 -0.17 -17.30
N MET A 98 -9.56 1.16 -17.32
CA MET A 98 -9.46 1.98 -16.13
C MET A 98 -10.71 2.83 -15.97
N ASN A 99 -11.16 2.96 -14.73
CA ASN A 99 -12.19 3.92 -14.36
C ASN A 99 -11.53 5.29 -14.18
N ASP A 100 -12.25 6.36 -14.50
CA ASP A 100 -11.82 7.76 -14.33
C ASP A 100 -11.54 8.15 -12.87
N SER A 101 -11.72 7.23 -11.92
CA SER A 101 -11.39 7.40 -10.49
C SER A 101 -10.20 6.56 -10.02
N THR A 102 -9.64 5.70 -10.86
CA THR A 102 -8.52 4.83 -10.47
C THR A 102 -7.19 5.59 -10.51
N VAL A 103 -6.56 5.70 -9.35
CA VAL A 103 -5.17 6.13 -9.18
C VAL A 103 -4.25 5.01 -9.60
N LEU A 104 -3.29 5.32 -10.47
CA LEU A 104 -2.38 4.32 -11.03
C LEU A 104 -1.01 4.48 -10.42
N VAL A 105 -0.41 3.36 -10.06
CA VAL A 105 0.96 3.35 -9.59
C VAL A 105 1.86 2.49 -10.45
N MET A 106 3.05 3.00 -10.70
CA MET A 106 4.09 2.30 -11.44
C MET A 106 5.40 2.47 -10.69
N MET A 107 6.17 1.39 -10.59
CA MET A 107 7.52 1.44 -10.07
C MET A 107 8.50 1.10 -11.18
N HIS A 108 9.47 1.96 -11.37
CA HIS A 108 10.63 1.73 -12.21
C HIS A 108 11.86 1.63 -11.32
N LYS A 109 12.47 0.44 -11.27
CA LYS A 109 13.78 0.25 -10.65
C LYS A 109 14.82 0.18 -11.75
N SER A 110 15.78 1.09 -11.71
CA SER A 110 16.87 1.06 -12.68
C SER A 110 18.00 0.13 -12.20
N ASN A 111 18.62 -0.57 -13.15
CA ASN A 111 19.85 -1.33 -12.90
C ASN A 111 21.11 -0.46 -13.05
N GLY A 112 20.98 0.75 -13.60
CA GLY A 112 22.08 1.70 -13.77
C GLY A 112 22.52 2.31 -12.43
N PRO A 113 23.82 2.44 -12.15
CA PRO A 113 24.31 3.02 -10.90
C PRO A 113 24.08 4.53 -10.80
N LEU A 114 23.76 5.19 -11.91
CA LEU A 114 23.51 6.63 -12.02
C LEU A 114 22.04 6.97 -12.29
N GLU A 115 21.19 5.95 -12.39
CA GLU A 115 19.79 6.12 -12.73
C GLU A 115 18.93 5.92 -11.49
N ASP A 116 18.06 6.91 -11.24
CA ASP A 116 17.19 6.94 -10.09
C ASP A 116 16.14 5.81 -10.15
N ASP A 117 15.78 5.28 -8.99
CA ASP A 117 14.56 4.48 -8.87
C ASP A 117 13.38 5.42 -8.70
N VAL A 118 12.28 5.16 -9.41
CA VAL A 118 11.11 6.05 -9.44
C VAL A 118 9.85 5.26 -9.16
N LEU A 119 9.07 5.72 -8.19
CA LEU A 119 7.68 5.31 -8.01
C LEU A 119 6.78 6.47 -8.41
N THR A 120 5.93 6.23 -9.40
CA THR A 120 4.99 7.22 -9.93
C THR A 120 3.58 6.88 -9.51
N VAL A 121 2.89 7.86 -8.93
CA VAL A 121 1.45 7.86 -8.66
C VAL A 121 0.79 8.82 -9.64
N THR A 122 -0.01 8.29 -10.56
CA THR A 122 -0.78 9.06 -11.53
C THR A 122 -2.20 9.20 -11.04
N LEU A 123 -2.65 10.44 -10.92
CA LEU A 123 -3.93 10.81 -10.34
C LEU A 123 -4.90 11.22 -11.47
N PRO A 124 -6.03 10.53 -11.64
CA PRO A 124 -7.03 10.98 -12.60
C PRO A 124 -7.72 12.24 -12.07
N ARG A 125 -8.30 13.03 -12.99
CA ARG A 125 -8.89 14.35 -12.68
C ARG A 125 -9.89 14.32 -11.52
N THR A 126 -10.72 13.29 -11.43
CA THR A 126 -11.75 13.15 -10.37
C THR A 126 -11.15 13.02 -8.96
N VAL A 127 -9.91 12.55 -8.86
CA VAL A 127 -9.13 12.44 -7.62
C VAL A 127 -8.24 13.68 -7.47
N GLY A 128 -7.48 14.04 -8.50
CA GLY A 128 -6.48 15.11 -8.49
C GLY A 128 -7.03 16.51 -8.16
N THR A 129 -8.26 16.81 -8.57
CA THR A 129 -8.95 18.09 -8.27
C THR A 129 -9.45 18.19 -6.82
N ARG A 130 -9.55 17.06 -6.11
CA ARG A 130 -10.02 17.00 -4.72
C ARG A 130 -8.88 17.00 -3.71
N LEU A 131 -7.64 16.94 -4.19
CA LEU A 131 -6.46 16.98 -3.35
C LEU A 131 -6.06 18.43 -3.09
N ASP A 132 -5.87 18.75 -1.83
CA ASP A 132 -5.31 20.04 -1.44
C ASP A 132 -3.77 20.01 -1.54
N PHE A 133 -3.21 20.83 -2.42
CA PHE A 133 -1.76 20.88 -2.65
C PHE A 133 -0.99 21.31 -1.42
N LYS A 134 -1.51 22.30 -0.68
CA LYS A 134 -0.88 22.83 0.53
C LYS A 134 -0.78 21.76 1.62
N THR A 135 -1.84 20.98 1.83
CA THR A 135 -1.86 19.89 2.83
C THR A 135 -0.80 18.83 2.52
N ILE A 136 -0.57 18.52 1.24
CA ILE A 136 0.47 17.56 0.83
C ILE A 136 1.86 18.14 1.10
N THR A 137 2.11 19.38 0.68
CA THR A 137 3.43 20.00 0.85
C THR A 137 3.74 20.28 2.31
N ASP A 138 2.78 20.75 3.11
CA ASP A 138 2.93 20.94 4.56
C ASP A 138 3.39 19.65 5.27
N HIS A 139 2.96 18.47 4.80
CA HIS A 139 3.36 17.17 5.37
C HIS A 139 4.80 16.77 5.03
N PHE A 140 5.20 16.89 3.76
CA PHE A 140 6.51 16.40 3.29
C PHE A 140 7.65 17.41 3.39
N GLY A 141 7.30 18.68 3.56
CA GLY A 141 8.25 19.78 3.68
C GLY A 141 7.66 21.05 3.06
N PRO A 142 7.63 22.18 3.79
CA PRO A 142 7.11 23.42 3.24
C PRO A 142 7.91 23.80 1.98
N LEU A 143 7.21 24.36 1.01
CA LEU A 143 7.85 24.86 -0.20
C LEU A 143 8.70 26.07 0.14
N ASP A 144 9.93 26.08 -0.38
CA ASP A 144 10.68 27.31 -0.45
C ASP A 144 9.89 28.32 -1.29
N PRO A 145 9.79 29.60 -0.86
CA PRO A 145 9.04 30.61 -1.59
C PRO A 145 9.55 30.70 -3.03
N GLU A 146 8.64 30.56 -4.00
CA GLU A 146 9.02 30.60 -5.42
C GLU A 146 9.69 31.94 -5.75
N PRO A 147 10.82 31.93 -6.48
CA PRO A 147 11.37 33.16 -7.04
C PRO A 147 10.35 33.77 -8.02
N ALA A 148 10.23 35.10 -8.02
CA ALA A 148 9.15 35.86 -8.67
C ALA A 148 9.10 35.79 -10.23
N LEU A 149 9.67 34.78 -10.87
CA LEU A 149 9.81 34.69 -12.33
C LEU A 149 9.50 33.28 -12.84
N PHE A 150 8.25 32.81 -12.69
CA PHE A 150 7.76 31.61 -13.37
C PHE A 150 6.35 31.76 -13.99
N ARG A 151 6.05 32.92 -14.58
CA ARG A 151 4.77 33.14 -15.29
C ARG A 151 4.87 33.08 -16.82
N GLN A 152 5.85 32.35 -17.38
CA GLN A 152 5.96 32.14 -18.84
C GLN A 152 5.39 30.80 -19.33
N HIS A 153 5.10 29.85 -18.44
CA HIS A 153 4.63 28.52 -18.82
C HIS A 153 3.11 28.38 -18.63
N LYS A 154 2.47 27.61 -19.52
CA LYS A 154 1.01 27.32 -19.45
C LYS A 154 0.63 26.46 -18.24
N ASN A 155 1.56 25.62 -17.78
CA ASN A 155 1.42 24.76 -16.60
C ASN A 155 2.61 25.02 -15.67
N PRO A 156 2.47 24.85 -14.35
CA PRO A 156 3.59 25.00 -13.44
C PRO A 156 4.62 23.89 -13.68
N PRO A 157 5.92 24.17 -13.48
CA PRO A 157 6.91 23.12 -13.40
C PRO A 157 6.59 22.16 -12.23
N PRO A 158 7.02 20.89 -12.30
CA PRO A 158 6.93 20.00 -11.15
C PRO A 158 7.67 20.59 -9.96
N VAL A 159 7.04 20.49 -8.80
CA VAL A 159 7.59 20.95 -7.53
C VAL A 159 8.37 19.80 -6.90
N SER A 160 9.63 20.03 -6.54
CA SER A 160 10.50 19.02 -5.93
C SER A 160 10.76 19.32 -4.46
N LEU A 161 10.50 18.34 -3.60
CA LEU A 161 10.71 18.39 -2.15
C LEU A 161 11.76 17.36 -1.75
N SER A 162 12.79 17.77 -1.01
CA SER A 162 13.74 16.83 -0.42
C SER A 162 13.11 16.13 0.79
N LEU A 163 13.06 14.79 0.77
CA LEU A 163 12.55 14.00 1.89
C LEU A 163 13.61 13.73 2.98
N LYS A 164 14.75 14.42 2.93
CA LYS A 164 15.89 14.15 3.79
C LYS A 164 15.55 14.20 5.28
N LYS A 165 14.82 15.24 5.69
CA LYS A 165 14.43 15.47 7.09
C LYS A 165 13.10 14.82 7.46
N HIS A 166 12.42 14.20 6.48
CA HIS A 166 11.14 13.54 6.68
C HIS A 166 11.27 12.22 7.45
N PHE A 167 12.44 11.61 7.39
CA PHE A 167 12.75 10.35 8.06
C PHE A 167 13.68 10.57 9.25
N ASN A 168 13.54 9.71 10.27
CA ASN A 168 14.46 9.62 11.39
C ASN A 168 14.98 8.17 11.51
N PRO A 169 16.27 7.90 11.23
CA PRO A 169 17.32 8.86 10.88
C PRO A 169 17.14 9.50 9.48
N PRO A 170 17.73 10.68 9.23
CA PRO A 170 17.65 11.34 7.93
C PRO A 170 18.15 10.48 6.77
N VAL A 171 17.41 10.47 5.66
CA VAL A 171 17.71 9.66 4.46
C VAL A 171 18.13 10.56 3.31
N ASN A 172 19.35 10.39 2.80
CA ASN A 172 19.80 11.14 1.61
C ASN A 172 19.29 10.50 0.32
N GLY A 173 19.20 11.30 -0.75
CA GLY A 173 18.84 10.81 -2.09
C GLY A 173 17.36 10.53 -2.29
N LEU A 174 16.48 10.75 -1.31
CA LEU A 174 15.03 10.69 -1.51
C LEU A 174 14.44 12.08 -1.76
N SER A 175 13.61 12.19 -2.80
CA SER A 175 12.82 13.37 -3.10
C SER A 175 11.42 13.01 -3.56
N LEU A 176 10.52 13.99 -3.46
CA LEU A 176 9.15 13.92 -3.91
C LEU A 176 8.94 14.98 -4.99
N ASN A 177 8.54 14.57 -6.19
CA ASN A 177 8.16 15.49 -7.26
C ASN A 177 6.65 15.48 -7.42
N ILE A 178 6.01 16.64 -7.29
CA ILE A 178 4.56 16.82 -7.43
C ILE A 178 4.30 17.64 -8.68
N SER A 179 3.53 17.09 -9.62
CA SER A 179 3.11 17.79 -10.84
C SER A 179 1.65 18.18 -10.76
N ALA A 180 1.35 19.44 -11.07
CA ALA A 180 0.01 19.98 -11.14
C ALA A 180 -0.32 20.45 -12.57
N ALA A 181 -1.60 20.43 -12.93
CA ALA A 181 -2.01 20.90 -14.26
C ALA A 181 -1.94 22.43 -14.36
N HIS A 182 -2.23 23.14 -13.26
CA HIS A 182 -2.24 24.59 -13.21
C HIS A 182 -1.54 25.08 -11.94
N PHE A 183 -1.27 26.38 -11.86
CA PHE A 183 -0.68 26.96 -10.66
C PHE A 183 -1.62 26.77 -9.45
N PRO A 184 -1.07 26.67 -8.20
CA PRO A 184 -1.86 26.45 -7.00
C PRO A 184 -3.05 27.40 -6.81
N GLU A 185 -2.96 28.64 -7.29
CA GLU A 185 -4.02 29.66 -7.17
C GLU A 185 -5.17 29.49 -8.16
N ALA A 186 -5.03 28.64 -9.18
CA ALA A 186 -6.06 28.44 -10.20
C ALA A 186 -7.23 27.60 -9.64
N ALA A 187 -8.46 28.09 -9.82
CA ALA A 187 -9.68 27.41 -9.32
C ALA A 187 -9.91 26.02 -9.92
N ASN A 188 -9.32 25.73 -11.08
CA ASN A 188 -9.40 24.45 -11.77
C ASN A 188 -8.12 23.61 -11.62
N ASN A 189 -7.24 23.96 -10.67
CA ASN A 189 -6.01 23.21 -10.44
C ASN A 189 -6.31 21.74 -10.07
N GLN A 190 -5.41 20.87 -10.48
CA GLN A 190 -5.43 19.45 -10.15
C GLN A 190 -4.00 18.96 -9.98
N ILE A 191 -3.77 18.12 -8.99
CA ILE A 191 -2.54 17.34 -8.90
C ILE A 191 -2.66 16.18 -9.90
N VAL A 192 -1.73 16.11 -10.84
CA VAL A 192 -1.75 15.13 -11.94
C VAL A 192 -0.92 13.92 -11.59
N SER A 193 0.23 14.12 -10.95
CA SER A 193 1.09 13.04 -10.52
C SER A 193 1.95 13.41 -9.34
N VAL A 194 2.34 12.37 -8.60
CA VAL A 194 3.33 12.44 -7.54
C VAL A 194 4.36 11.36 -7.80
N GLN A 195 5.64 11.70 -7.75
CA GLN A 195 6.74 10.78 -7.94
C GLN A 195 7.63 10.76 -6.70
N VAL A 196 7.91 9.58 -6.18
CA VAL A 196 8.97 9.37 -5.19
C VAL A 196 10.21 8.93 -5.96
N LEU A 197 11.29 9.70 -5.82
CA LEU A 197 12.56 9.41 -6.47
C LEU A 197 13.58 9.00 -5.43
N LYS A 198 14.32 7.93 -5.71
CA LYS A 198 15.50 7.53 -4.98
C LYS A 198 16.71 7.64 -5.89
N SER A 199 17.50 8.67 -5.63
CA SER A 199 18.76 8.87 -6.29
C SER A 199 19.81 7.90 -5.79
N LYS A 200 20.54 7.33 -6.75
CA LYS A 200 21.68 6.44 -6.49
C LYS A 200 23.00 7.21 -6.45
N THR A 201 22.99 8.44 -6.92
CA THR A 201 24.10 9.39 -6.81
C THR A 201 23.96 10.20 -5.51
N LYS A 202 25.05 10.33 -4.76
CA LYS A 202 25.10 11.04 -3.47
C LYS A 202 25.31 12.53 -3.66
#